data_AF-A0A831X807-F1
#
_entry.id   AF-A0A831X807-F1
#
_cell.length_a   1.000
_cell.length_b   1.000
_cell.length_c   1.000
_cell.angle_alpha   90.00
_cell.angle_beta   90.00
_cell.angle_gamma   90.00
#
_symmetry.space_group_name_H-M   'P 1'
#
loop_
_entity.id
_entity.type
_entity.pdbx_description
1 polymer ?
#
loop_
_entity_poly.entity_id
_entity_poly.type
_entity_poly.pdbx_seq_one_letter_code
_entity_poly.pdbx_strand_id
1 'polypeptide(L)' 'MLPVIVDAMGGDHAPSAPVQGAIQAAAADGVPVILVGHEDALRPLVGIEAMGGL' A
#
# COMPACT_ATOMS: atom_id res chain seq x y z
N MET A 1 -5.90 -1.00 -16.62
CA MET A 1 -6.66 -0.73 -15.38
C MET A 1 -6.01 0.46 -14.71
N LEU A 2 -6.80 1.40 -14.18
CA LEU A 2 -6.25 2.54 -13.43
C LEU A 2 -5.85 2.11 -12.01
N PRO A 3 -4.86 2.76 -11.39
CA PRO A 3 -4.48 2.43 -10.02
C PRO A 3 -5.58 2.82 -9.02
N VAL A 4 -5.72 2.02 -7.98
CA VAL A 4 -6.51 2.37 -6.80
C VAL A 4 -5.62 3.15 -5.83
N ILE A 5 -6.07 4.34 -5.43
CA ILE A 5 -5.36 5.17 -4.47
C ILE A 5 -5.93 4.86 -3.08
N VAL A 6 -5.07 4.46 -2.16
CA VAL A 6 -5.45 4.05 -0.79
C VAL A 6 -4.86 5.04 0.21
N ASP A 7 -5.73 5.64 1.04
CA ASP A 7 -5.29 6.31 2.27
C ASP A 7 -4.78 5.25 3.24
N ALA A 8 -3.46 5.25 3.45
CA ALA A 8 -2.81 4.29 4.33
C ALA A 8 -2.84 4.73 5.80
N MET A 9 -3.33 5.93 6.12
CA MET A 9 -3.21 6.51 7.46
C MET A 9 -4.52 6.45 8.26
N GLY A 10 -5.66 6.19 7.60
CA GLY A 10 -6.97 6.14 8.24
C GLY A 10 -7.32 4.78 8.87
N GLY A 11 -7.84 4.81 10.10
CA GLY A 11 -8.43 3.66 10.81
C GLY A 11 -7.62 3.15 11.99
N ASP A 12 -8.26 2.35 12.85
CA ASP A 12 -7.71 1.92 14.15
C ASP A 12 -6.41 1.10 14.06
N HIS A 13 -6.20 0.43 12.93
CA HIS A 13 -5.04 -0.42 12.68
C HIS A 13 -4.14 0.12 11.56
N ALA A 14 -4.26 1.40 11.23
CA ALA A 14 -3.38 2.06 10.28
C ALA A 14 -1.97 2.30 10.88
N PRO A 15 -0.92 2.30 10.06
CA PRO A 15 -0.93 2.03 8.62
C PRO A 15 -0.90 0.56 8.22
N SER A 16 -0.71 -0.36 9.18
CA SER A 16 -0.48 -1.78 8.91
C SER A 16 -1.61 -2.47 8.14
N ALA A 17 -2.86 -2.30 8.57
CA ALA A 17 -4.01 -2.97 7.94
C ALA A 17 -4.27 -2.54 6.48
N PRO A 18 -4.38 -1.23 6.14
CA PRO A 18 -4.58 -0.81 4.75
C PRO A 18 -3.40 -1.18 3.84
N VAL A 19 -2.15 -1.11 4.34
CA VAL A 19 -0.97 -1.53 3.56
C VAL A 19 -1.01 -3.03 3.28
N GLN A 20 -1.35 -3.87 4.26
CA GLN A 20 -1.45 -5.31 4.07
C GLN A 20 -2.51 -5.66 3.01
N GLY A 21 -3.69 -5.01 3.07
CA GLY A 21 -4.75 -5.22 2.08
C GLY A 21 -4.32 -4.81 0.66
N ALA A 22 -3.61 -3.68 0.54
CA ALA A 22 -3.08 -3.21 -0.74
C ALA A 22 -2.08 -4.21 -1.36
N ILE A 23 -1.17 -4.75 -0.55
CA ILE A 23 -0.20 -5.77 -1.01
C ILE A 23 -0.94 -7.04 -1.46
N GLN A 24 -1.95 -7.48 -0.71
CA GLN A 24 -2.75 -8.66 -1.07
C GLN A 24 -3.49 -8.45 -2.40
N ALA A 25 -4.13 -7.30 -2.61
CA ALA A 25 -4.84 -6.99 -3.85
C ALA A 25 -3.88 -6.92 -5.06
N ALA A 26 -2.69 -6.33 -4.87
CA ALA A 26 -1.67 -6.30 -5.91
C ALA A 26 -1.17 -7.69 -6.28
N ALA A 27 -0.94 -8.56 -5.28
CA ALA A 27 -0.40 -9.90 -5.50
C ALA A 27 -1.44 -10.92 -6.00
N ALA A 28 -2.66 -10.88 -5.47
CA ALA A 28 -3.71 -11.85 -5.78
C ALA A 28 -4.50 -11.48 -7.04
N ASP A 29 -4.81 -10.19 -7.20
CA ASP A 29 -5.75 -9.72 -8.23
C ASP A 29 -5.06 -8.87 -9.32
N GLY A 30 -3.76 -8.59 -9.17
CA GLY A 30 -3.00 -7.77 -10.13
C GLY A 30 -3.49 -6.32 -10.20
N VAL A 31 -4.14 -5.82 -9.14
CA VAL A 31 -4.63 -4.44 -9.06
C VAL A 31 -3.46 -3.51 -8.76
N PRO A 32 -3.16 -2.51 -9.63
CA PRO A 32 -2.18 -1.49 -9.31
C PRO A 32 -2.68 -0.65 -8.13
N VAL A 33 -1.85 -0.47 -7.10
CA VAL A 33 -2.20 0.32 -5.91
C VAL A 33 -1.16 1.40 -5.67
N ILE A 34 -1.63 2.58 -5.29
CA ILE A 34 -0.80 3.68 -4.79
C ILE A 34 -1.18 3.93 -3.33
N LEU A 35 -0.22 3.77 -2.43
CA LEU A 35 -0.38 4.09 -1.02
C LEU A 35 -0.09 5.57 -0.79
N VAL A 36 -0.99 6.26 -0.08
CA VAL A 36 -0.83 7.67 0.30
C VAL A 36 -0.73 7.76 1.80
N GLY A 37 0.32 8.39 2.30
CA GLY A 37 0.57 8.56 3.73
C GLY A 37 2.00 9.01 4.03
N HIS A 38 2.38 8.96 5.30
CA HIS A 38 3.74 9.32 5.72
C HIS A 38 4.74 8.25 5.28
N GLU A 39 5.65 8.61 4.40
CA GLU A 39 6.59 7.69 3.79
C GLU A 39 7.41 6.88 4.83
N ASP A 40 7.89 7.53 5.90
CA ASP A 40 8.66 6.87 6.96
C ASP A 40 7.88 5.79 7.71
N ALA A 41 6.54 5.92 7.76
CA ALA A 41 5.67 4.92 8.38
C ALA A 41 5.29 3.79 7.41
N LEU A 42 5.30 4.06 6.10
CA LEU A 42 4.91 3.10 5.06
C LEU A 42 6.08 2.25 4.57
N ARG A 43 7.27 2.84 4.41
CA ARG A 43 8.48 2.16 3.92
C ARG A 43 8.80 0.84 4.65
N PRO A 44 8.70 0.73 5.98
CA PRO A 44 8.98 -0.52 6.68
C PRO A 44 7.94 -1.63 6.44
N LEU A 45 6.74 -1.26 5.96
CA LEU A 45 5.61 -2.17 5.76
C LEU A 45 5.54 -2.70 4.32
N VAL A 46 6.15 -1.99 3.37
CA VAL A 46 6.25 -2.43 1.98
C VAL A 46 7.58 -3.17 1.79
N GLY A 47 7.52 -4.40 1.25
CA GLY A 47 8.72 -5.18 0.98
C GLY A 47 9.63 -4.50 -0.06
N ILE A 48 10.92 -4.87 -0.11
CA ILE A 48 11.91 -4.30 -1.04
C ILE A 48 11.42 -4.33 -2.49
N GLU A 49 10.68 -5.37 -2.89
CA GLU A 49 10.17 -5.53 -4.25
C GLU A 49 8.93 -4.68 -4.57
N ALA A 50 8.23 -4.18 -3.55
CA ALA A 50 7.06 -3.32 -3.71
C ALA A 50 7.43 -1.84 -3.93
N MET A 51 8.73 -1.49 -3.88
CA MET A 51 9.25 -0.13 -4.09
C MET A 51 9.45 0.21 -5.57
N GLY A 52 8.50 -0.16 -6.43
CA GLY A 52 8.47 0.23 -7.84
C GLY A 52 8.03 1.69 -8.00
N GLY A 53 9.00 2.58 -8.20
CA GLY A 53 8.76 4.01 -8.44
C GLY A 53 8.24 4.32 -9.84
N LEU A 54 7.31 5.27 -9.88
CA LEU A 54 7.37 6.38 -10.83
C LEU A 54 8.16 7.52 -10.17
#